data_AF-A0A2V6RI88-F1
#
_entry.id   AF-A0A2V6RI88-F1
#
_cell.length_a   1.000
_cell.length_b   1.000
_cell.length_c   1.000
_cell.angle_alpha   90.00
_cell.angle_beta   90.00
_cell.angle_gamma   90.00
#
_symmetry.space_group_name_H-M   'P 1'
#
loop_
_entity.id
_entity.type
_entity.pdbx_description
1 polymer ?
#
loop_
_entity_poly.entity_id
_entity_poly.type
_entity_poly.pdbx_seq_one_letter_code
_entity_poly.pdbx_strand_id
1 'polypeptide(L)'
;MALFLTRQSSVRGQSRSCQAVRRAGLASHLTWWLVVTLCILAMAPAAALAQGADPGRAQSLVGHWRNTQIVFGSARDENIVLRANGVVEKWSVTASSRSSIVRGRWETQANIFSVDWEDGTKWSGPFTFHQGNLVFPNRQGQRRFWDRIE
;
A
#
# COMPACT_ATOMS: atom_id res chain seq x y z
N MET A 1 -57.32 -32.87 81.92
CA MET A 1 -57.53 -31.43 82.19
C MET A 1 -57.53 -30.73 80.86
N ALA A 2 -58.67 -30.12 80.51
CA ALA A 2 -59.03 -29.20 79.41
C ALA A 2 -58.49 -29.49 77.98
N LEU A 3 -59.32 -29.81 76.98
CA LEU A 3 -60.41 -29.05 76.33
C LEU A 3 -59.95 -27.97 75.32
N PHE A 4 -60.81 -27.84 74.30
CA PHE A 4 -61.02 -26.77 73.31
C PHE A 4 -60.30 -26.92 71.96
N LEU A 5 -60.98 -27.25 70.85
CA LEU A 5 -62.09 -26.56 70.14
C LEU A 5 -61.62 -25.36 69.28
N THR A 6 -61.81 -25.51 67.97
CA THR A 6 -62.75 -24.66 67.18
C THR A 6 -62.27 -23.36 66.54
N ARG A 7 -62.70 -23.24 65.26
CA ARG A 7 -63.07 -22.07 64.44
C ARG A 7 -61.97 -21.12 63.97
N GLN A 8 -61.92 -20.89 62.65
CA GLN A 8 -62.42 -19.68 61.92
C GLN A 8 -61.72 -18.39 62.37
N SER A 9 -61.21 -17.50 61.52
CA SER A 9 -61.84 -16.92 60.33
C SER A 9 -60.81 -16.06 59.57
N SER A 10 -61.01 -15.90 58.27
CA SER A 10 -60.99 -14.62 57.52
C SER A 10 -60.04 -13.51 58.00
N VAL A 11 -59.15 -13.03 57.13
CA VAL A 11 -59.13 -11.62 56.67
C VAL A 11 -58.34 -11.55 55.35
N ARG A 12 -58.99 -11.06 54.28
CA ARG A 12 -58.32 -10.49 53.10
C ARG A 12 -57.62 -9.21 53.54
N GLY A 13 -56.32 -9.13 53.31
CA GLY A 13 -55.52 -7.94 53.57
C GLY A 13 -54.45 -7.77 52.52
N GLN A 14 -54.88 -7.43 51.30
CA GLN A 14 -54.03 -6.97 50.22
C GLN A 14 -53.54 -5.56 50.56
N SER A 15 -52.24 -5.33 50.72
CA SER A 15 -51.55 -4.09 50.32
C SER A 15 -50.12 -4.04 50.85
N ARG A 16 -49.17 -4.12 49.91
CA ARG A 16 -47.99 -3.25 49.75
C ARG A 16 -47.20 -2.91 51.02
N SER A 17 -45.94 -3.36 51.08
CA SER A 17 -44.81 -2.43 50.87
C SER A 17 -43.48 -3.19 50.81
N CYS A 18 -42.79 -2.96 49.70
CA CYS A 18 -41.35 -3.05 49.45
C CYS A 18 -40.51 -3.98 50.34
N GLN A 19 -40.33 -5.19 49.82
CA GLN A 19 -39.21 -6.08 50.13
C GLN A 19 -37.88 -5.37 49.88
N ALA A 20 -37.10 -5.21 50.94
CA ALA A 20 -35.65 -5.13 50.84
C ALA A 20 -35.12 -6.52 50.48
N VAL A 21 -34.67 -6.72 49.24
CA VAL A 21 -33.92 -7.92 48.84
C VAL A 21 -32.59 -7.49 48.26
N ARG A 22 -31.55 -7.66 49.08
CA ARG A 22 -30.18 -7.85 48.59
C ARG A 22 -30.11 -9.21 47.87
N ARG A 23 -29.49 -9.24 46.69
CA ARG A 23 -28.63 -10.31 46.12
C ARG A 23 -28.44 -9.98 44.63
N ALA A 24 -27.32 -9.35 44.25
CA ALA A 24 -26.01 -9.96 44.00
C ALA A 24 -26.02 -10.95 42.81
N GLY A 25 -25.22 -10.61 41.80
CA GLY A 25 -24.68 -11.52 40.80
C GLY A 25 -25.56 -11.71 39.57
N LEU A 26 -25.16 -11.10 38.46
CA LEU A 26 -25.38 -11.55 37.05
C LEU A 26 -25.13 -10.43 36.02
N ALA A 27 -24.80 -9.21 36.45
CA ALA A 27 -24.55 -8.08 35.55
C ALA A 27 -23.06 -7.86 35.17
N SER A 28 -22.21 -8.89 35.28
CA SER A 28 -20.75 -8.73 35.23
C SER A 28 -20.03 -9.48 34.11
N HIS A 29 -20.73 -10.24 33.27
CA HIS A 29 -20.09 -11.02 32.20
C HIS A 29 -20.47 -10.59 30.77
N LEU A 30 -21.61 -9.93 30.58
CA LEU A 30 -22.05 -9.48 29.25
C LEU A 30 -21.49 -8.10 28.85
N THR A 31 -21.02 -7.32 29.82
CA THR A 31 -20.40 -6.00 29.61
C THR A 31 -18.92 -6.09 29.24
N TRP A 32 -18.23 -7.18 29.59
CA TRP A 32 -16.79 -7.30 29.33
C TRP A 32 -16.47 -7.81 27.91
N TRP A 33 -17.34 -8.62 27.32
CA TRP A 33 -17.18 -9.09 25.94
C TRP A 33 -17.45 -7.99 24.90
N LEU A 34 -18.44 -7.12 25.14
CA LEU A 34 -18.79 -6.05 24.18
C LEU A 34 -17.70 -4.98 24.02
N VAL A 35 -16.88 -4.73 25.04
CA VAL A 35 -15.78 -3.75 24.96
C VAL A 35 -14.59 -4.31 24.19
N VAL A 36 -14.28 -5.60 24.33
CA VAL A 36 -13.13 -6.22 23.65
C VAL A 36 -13.38 -6.39 22.16
N THR A 37 -14.60 -6.73 21.73
CA THR A 37 -14.92 -6.87 20.29
C THR A 37 -15.04 -5.51 19.58
N LEU A 38 -15.42 -4.44 20.28
CA LEU A 38 -15.52 -3.09 19.70
C LEU A 38 -14.14 -2.41 19.53
N CYS A 39 -13.11 -2.84 20.28
CA CYS A 39 -11.75 -2.32 20.14
C CYS A 39 -10.96 -2.89 18.94
N ILE A 40 -11.36 -4.03 18.37
CA ILE A 40 -10.58 -4.70 17.30
C ILE A 40 -11.06 -4.32 15.89
N LEU A 41 -12.23 -3.69 15.73
CA LEU A 41 -12.84 -3.41 14.42
C LEU A 41 -12.81 -1.93 13.97
N ALA A 42 -12.22 -1.03 14.76
CA ALA A 42 -12.31 0.41 14.50
C ALA A 42 -10.97 1.13 14.30
N MET A 43 -9.83 0.41 14.23
CA MET A 43 -8.53 1.03 13.95
C MET A 43 -7.66 0.16 13.04
N ALA A 44 -8.08 0.04 11.79
CA ALA A 44 -7.12 -0.10 10.71
C ALA A 44 -7.40 1.05 9.74
N PRO A 45 -6.71 2.21 9.86
CA PRO A 45 -6.58 3.02 8.67
C PRO A 45 -5.90 2.12 7.64
N ALA A 46 -6.53 1.98 6.48
CA ALA A 46 -5.87 1.57 5.26
C ALA A 46 -4.82 2.64 4.91
N ALA A 47 -3.77 2.74 5.73
CA ALA A 47 -2.50 3.26 5.30
C ALA A 47 -1.90 2.18 4.41
N ALA A 48 -2.47 2.05 3.20
CA ALA A 48 -1.64 1.79 2.05
C ALA A 48 -0.52 2.81 2.18
N LEU A 49 0.66 2.33 2.58
CA LEU A 49 1.85 3.15 2.63
C LEU A 49 2.02 3.63 1.18
N ALA A 50 1.51 4.84 0.90
CA ALA A 50 2.17 5.73 -0.01
C ALA A 50 3.54 5.95 0.61
N GLN A 51 4.45 4.98 0.42
CA GLN A 51 5.87 5.19 0.56
C GLN A 51 6.13 6.27 -0.48
N GLY A 52 6.07 7.52 -0.01
CA GLY A 52 6.27 8.70 -0.83
C GLY A 52 7.56 8.48 -1.60
N ALA A 53 7.49 8.76 -2.90
CA ALA A 53 8.66 8.76 -3.76
C ALA A 53 9.82 9.41 -3.00
N ASP A 54 10.91 8.68 -2.77
CA ASP A 54 12.11 9.28 -2.18
C ASP A 54 12.66 10.30 -3.20
N PRO A 55 12.55 11.61 -2.92
CA PRO A 55 12.88 12.63 -3.90
C PRO A 55 14.38 12.61 -4.22
N GLY A 56 15.26 12.21 -3.28
CA GLY A 56 16.69 12.09 -3.54
C GLY A 56 17.02 10.96 -4.52
N ARG A 57 16.27 9.85 -4.42
CA ARG A 57 16.41 8.73 -5.35
C ARG A 57 15.84 9.05 -6.73
N ALA A 58 14.70 9.75 -6.80
CA ALA A 58 14.14 10.24 -8.06
C ALA A 58 15.12 11.22 -8.74
N GLN A 59 15.75 12.12 -7.97
CA GLN A 59 16.78 13.03 -8.49
C GLN A 59 17.99 12.28 -9.07
N SER A 60 18.38 11.15 -8.47
CA SER A 60 19.51 10.34 -8.98
C SER A 60 19.24 9.73 -10.35
N LEU A 61 17.97 9.54 -10.73
CA LEU A 61 17.58 9.08 -12.07
C LEU A 61 17.60 10.19 -13.12
N VAL A 62 17.59 11.47 -12.71
CA VAL A 62 17.60 12.58 -13.67
C VAL A 62 18.92 12.60 -14.43
N GLY A 63 18.82 12.59 -15.75
CA GLY A 63 19.97 12.58 -16.65
C GLY A 63 19.71 11.88 -17.98
N HIS A 64 20.75 11.81 -18.79
CA HIS A 64 20.78 11.04 -20.02
C HIS A 64 21.47 9.70 -19.75
N TRP A 65 20.77 8.63 -20.10
CA TRP A 65 21.18 7.25 -19.95
C TRP A 65 21.25 6.56 -21.31
N ARG A 66 22.29 5.76 -21.52
CA ARG A 66 22.48 4.99 -22.75
C ARG A 66 22.70 3.52 -22.43
N ASN A 67 22.04 2.65 -23.19
CA ASN A 67 22.34 1.22 -23.21
C ASN A 67 22.73 0.81 -24.64
N THR A 68 23.95 0.33 -24.81
CA THR A 68 24.45 -0.20 -26.09
C THR A 68 24.21 -1.70 -26.16
N GLN A 69 23.64 -2.15 -27.28
CA GLN A 69 23.41 -3.56 -27.58
C GLN A 69 23.96 -3.90 -28.96
N ILE A 70 24.41 -5.13 -29.14
CA ILE A 70 24.72 -5.67 -30.47
C ILE A 70 23.47 -6.35 -31.01
N VAL A 71 22.92 -5.81 -32.10
CA VAL A 71 21.73 -6.32 -32.77
C VAL A 71 22.11 -6.66 -34.21
N PHE A 72 21.97 -7.93 -34.60
CA PHE A 72 22.40 -8.45 -35.91
C PHE A 72 23.84 -8.06 -36.29
N GLY A 73 24.77 -8.14 -35.32
CA GLY A 73 26.18 -7.83 -35.54
C GLY A 73 26.53 -6.34 -35.61
N SER A 74 25.55 -5.45 -35.42
CA SER A 74 25.76 -4.01 -35.40
C SER A 74 25.42 -3.40 -34.04
N ALA A 75 26.17 -2.38 -33.63
CA ALA A 75 25.85 -1.63 -32.43
C ALA A 75 24.54 -0.84 -32.62
N ARG A 76 23.66 -0.93 -31.63
CA ARG A 76 22.44 -0.16 -31.47
C ARG A 76 22.42 0.43 -30.06
N ASP A 77 22.34 1.75 -29.99
CA ASP A 77 22.26 2.48 -28.73
C ASP A 77 20.80 2.84 -28.44
N GLU A 78 20.26 2.34 -27.33
CA GLU A 78 19.02 2.83 -26.74
C GLU A 78 19.34 4.01 -25.82
N ASN A 79 18.64 5.13 -26.01
CA ASN A 79 18.87 6.35 -25.25
C ASN A 79 17.58 6.74 -24.52
N ILE A 80 17.71 7.12 -23.25
CA ILE A 80 16.63 7.65 -22.42
C ILE A 80 17.12 8.92 -21.72
N VAL A 81 16.31 9.98 -21.75
CA VAL A 81 16.53 11.18 -20.95
C VAL A 81 15.40 11.34 -19.95
N LEU A 82 15.74 11.34 -18.66
CA LEU A 82 14.81 11.56 -17.56
C LEU A 82 15.00 12.99 -17.05
N ARG A 83 14.00 13.85 -17.25
CA ARG A 83 14.03 15.25 -16.81
C ARG A 83 13.41 15.38 -15.42
N ALA A 84 13.91 16.31 -14.62
CA ALA A 84 13.43 16.57 -13.26
C ALA A 84 11.95 16.99 -13.18
N ASN A 85 11.38 17.50 -14.28
CA ASN A 85 9.96 17.83 -14.39
C ASN A 85 9.05 16.62 -14.67
N GLY A 86 9.60 15.39 -14.63
CA GLY A 86 8.87 14.16 -14.88
C GLY A 86 8.59 13.90 -16.37
N VAL A 87 9.29 14.58 -17.29
CA VAL A 87 9.26 14.26 -18.73
C VAL A 87 10.35 13.23 -19.05
N VAL A 88 10.01 12.23 -19.86
CA VAL A 88 10.96 11.25 -20.40
C VAL A 88 10.99 11.31 -21.92
N GLU A 89 12.19 11.21 -22.48
CA GLU A 89 12.43 11.09 -23.92
C GLU A 89 13.17 9.78 -24.21
N LYS A 90 12.84 9.11 -25.30
CA LYS A 90 13.51 7.88 -25.75
C LYS A 90 13.76 7.91 -27.25
N TRP A 91 14.94 7.46 -27.67
CA TRP A 91 15.25 7.20 -29.08
C TRP A 91 16.30 6.09 -29.20
N SER A 92 16.52 5.60 -30.41
CA SER A 92 17.61 4.67 -30.71
C SER A 92 18.49 5.19 -31.83
N VAL A 93 19.78 4.85 -31.75
CA VAL A 93 20.79 5.19 -32.75
C VAL A 93 21.46 3.91 -33.23
N THR A 94 21.69 3.83 -34.53
CA THR A 94 22.50 2.81 -35.19
C THR A 94 23.60 3.51 -36.00
N ALA A 95 24.51 2.75 -36.60
CA ALA A 95 25.57 3.33 -37.43
C ALA A 95 25.06 4.21 -38.59
N SER A 96 23.86 3.93 -39.11
CA SER A 96 23.32 4.57 -40.32
C SER A 96 22.06 5.41 -40.08
N SER A 97 21.46 5.33 -38.89
CA SER A 97 20.17 5.99 -38.65
C SER A 97 19.92 6.31 -37.18
N ARG A 98 19.01 7.26 -36.97
CA ARG A 98 18.45 7.62 -35.67
C ARG A 98 16.93 7.59 -35.77
N SER A 99 16.28 6.96 -34.78
CA SER A 99 14.82 6.98 -34.69
C SER A 99 14.30 8.35 -34.24
N SER A 100 13.04 8.64 -34.54
CA SER A 100 12.32 9.75 -33.91
C SER A 100 12.34 9.63 -32.37
N ILE A 101 12.23 10.78 -31.70
CA ILE A 101 12.10 10.85 -30.24
C ILE A 101 10.67 10.53 -29.86
N VAL A 102 10.50 9.59 -28.93
CA VAL A 102 9.22 9.29 -28.27
C VAL A 102 9.23 9.94 -26.89
N ARG A 103 8.13 10.61 -26.52
CA ARG A 103 7.97 11.29 -25.24
C ARG A 103 6.96 10.61 -24.34
N GLY A 104 7.08 10.89 -23.05
CA GLY A 104 6.17 10.41 -22.03
C GLY A 104 6.37 11.11 -20.70
N ARG A 105 5.67 10.61 -19.69
CA ARG A 105 5.84 10.99 -18.29
C ARG A 105 6.45 9.84 -17.52
N TRP A 106 7.35 10.17 -16.60
CA TRP A 106 7.94 9.19 -15.71
C TRP A 106 7.79 9.61 -14.26
N GLU A 107 7.75 8.60 -13.41
CA GLU A 107 7.73 8.75 -11.97
C GLU A 107 8.41 7.55 -11.31
N THR A 108 8.65 7.68 -10.01
CA THR A 108 9.11 6.57 -9.19
C THR A 108 8.32 6.47 -7.91
N GLN A 109 8.02 5.24 -7.52
CA GLN A 109 7.50 4.94 -6.19
C GLN A 109 8.41 3.89 -5.56
N ALA A 110 9.03 4.23 -4.43
CA ALA A 110 10.09 3.42 -3.81
C ALA A 110 11.21 3.02 -4.80
N ASN A 111 11.29 1.75 -5.19
CA ASN A 111 12.26 1.21 -6.15
C ASN A 111 11.62 0.83 -7.49
N ILE A 112 10.39 1.24 -7.74
CA ILE A 112 9.67 1.03 -8.98
C ILE A 112 9.76 2.29 -9.82
N PHE A 113 10.21 2.13 -11.06
CA PHE A 113 10.18 3.16 -12.08
C PHE A 113 9.01 2.87 -13.02
N SER A 114 8.22 3.90 -13.30
CA SER A 114 7.04 3.81 -14.14
C SER A 114 7.10 4.87 -15.24
N VAL A 115 6.67 4.51 -16.44
CA VAL A 115 6.56 5.40 -17.60
C VAL A 115 5.21 5.23 -18.25
N ASP A 116 4.63 6.36 -18.58
CA ASP A 116 3.45 6.51 -19.41
C ASP A 116 3.87 7.23 -20.70
N TRP A 117 3.89 6.53 -21.82
CA TRP A 117 4.29 7.09 -23.12
C TRP A 117 3.10 7.79 -23.79
N GLU A 118 3.38 8.78 -24.62
CA GLU A 118 2.34 9.53 -25.35
C GLU A 118 1.54 8.66 -26.33
N ASP A 119 2.09 7.52 -26.76
CA ASP A 119 1.41 6.52 -27.59
C ASP A 119 0.44 5.61 -26.81
N GLY A 120 0.27 5.86 -25.50
CA GLY A 120 -0.59 5.09 -24.59
C GLY A 120 0.07 3.83 -24.02
N THR A 121 1.29 3.51 -24.44
CA THR A 121 2.06 2.41 -23.87
C THR A 121 2.48 2.75 -22.44
N LYS A 122 2.26 1.82 -21.51
CA LYS A 122 2.73 1.95 -20.13
C LYS A 122 3.75 0.88 -19.81
N TRP A 123 4.77 1.25 -19.04
CA TRP A 123 5.77 0.33 -18.54
C TRP A 123 6.08 0.63 -17.08
N SER A 124 6.28 -0.42 -16.29
CA SER A 124 6.67 -0.31 -14.89
C SER A 124 7.57 -1.46 -14.51
N GLY A 125 8.60 -1.19 -13.72
CA GLY A 125 9.52 -2.20 -13.26
C GLY A 125 10.46 -1.72 -12.16
N PRO A 126 11.09 -2.66 -11.43
CA PRO A 126 12.09 -2.29 -10.45
C PRO A 126 13.29 -1.61 -11.11
N PHE A 127 14.05 -0.81 -10.34
CA PHE A 127 15.33 -0.28 -10.75
C PHE A 127 16.33 -0.26 -9.59
N THR A 128 17.62 -0.32 -9.94
CA THR A 128 18.73 -0.14 -8.99
C THR A 128 19.86 0.63 -9.66
N PHE A 129 20.76 1.18 -8.85
CA PHE A 129 22.05 1.65 -9.32
C PHE A 129 23.14 0.62 -8.97
N HIS A 130 24.09 0.40 -9.88
CA HIS A 130 25.26 -0.44 -9.66
C HIS A 130 26.48 0.26 -10.25
N GLN A 131 27.42 0.66 -9.39
CA GLN A 131 28.65 1.38 -9.79
C GLN A 131 28.36 2.63 -10.65
N GLY A 132 27.31 3.39 -10.32
CA GLY A 132 26.90 4.58 -11.06
C GLY A 132 26.00 4.33 -12.27
N ASN A 133 25.89 3.07 -12.73
CA ASN A 133 25.02 2.70 -13.84
C ASN A 133 23.60 2.40 -13.37
N LEU A 134 22.62 2.85 -14.16
CA LEU A 134 21.21 2.52 -13.95
C LEU A 134 20.95 1.10 -14.45
N VAL A 135 20.28 0.29 -13.64
CA VAL A 135 19.97 -1.09 -13.95
C VAL A 135 18.48 -1.34 -13.80
N PHE A 136 17.85 -1.73 -14.91
CA PHE A 136 16.51 -2.31 -14.90
C PHE A 136 16.63 -3.84 -14.86
N PRO A 137 16.15 -4.52 -13.80
CA PRO A 137 16.06 -5.97 -13.75
C PRO A 137 15.13 -6.45 -14.86
N ASN A 138 15.68 -7.14 -15.85
CA ASN A 138 14.92 -7.66 -16.96
C ASN A 138 14.11 -8.91 -16.54
N ARG A 139 12.90 -9.08 -17.07
CA ARG A 139 12.10 -10.30 -16.92
C ARG A 139 12.63 -11.49 -17.75
N GLN A 140 13.51 -11.26 -18.72
CA GLN A 140 14.10 -12.29 -19.60
C GLN A 140 15.55 -12.64 -19.25
N GLY A 141 15.96 -12.48 -18.00
CA GLY A 141 17.25 -12.99 -17.50
C GLY A 141 18.51 -12.18 -17.87
N GLN A 142 18.41 -11.11 -18.66
CA GLN A 142 19.56 -10.25 -18.99
C GLN A 142 19.45 -8.87 -18.34
N ARG A 143 20.23 -8.59 -17.30
CA ARG A 143 20.34 -7.25 -16.72
C ARG A 143 20.81 -6.25 -17.79
N ARG A 144 20.07 -5.15 -17.94
CA ARG A 144 20.48 -4.06 -18.84
C ARG A 144 21.11 -2.95 -18.00
N PHE A 145 22.37 -2.69 -18.28
CA PHE A 145 23.12 -1.57 -17.68
C PHE A 145 22.99 -0.36 -18.59
N TRP A 146 22.60 0.75 -18.00
CA TRP A 146 22.47 2.03 -18.65
C TRP A 146 23.55 2.93 -18.10
N ASP A 147 24.49 3.28 -18.96
CA ASP A 147 25.57 4.19 -18.64
C ASP A 147 25.05 5.61 -18.63
N ARG A 148 25.55 6.43 -17.69
CA ARG A 148 25.25 7.85 -17.69
C ARG A 148 26.04 8.54 -18.79
N ILE A 149 25.37 9.38 -19.57
CA ILE A 149 25.98 10.27 -20.55
C ILE A 149 26.14 11.62 -19.88
N GLU A 150 27.36 12.16 -19.88
CA GLU A 150 27.70 13.51 -19.40
C GLU A 150 27.44 14.56 -20.47
#